data_AF-A0A9D2AAV9-F1
#
_entry.id   AF-A0A9D2AAV9-F1
#
_cell.length_a   1.000
_cell.length_b   1.000
_cell.length_c   1.000
_cell.angle_alpha   90.00
_cell.angle_beta   90.00
_cell.angle_gamma   90.00
#
_symmetry.space_group_name_H-M   'P 1'
#
loop_
_entity.id
_entity.type
_entity.pdbx_description
1 polymer ?
#
loop_
_entity_poly.entity_id
_entity_poly.type
_entity_poly.pdbx_seq_one_letter_code
_entity_poly.pdbx_strand_id
1 'polypeptide(L)'
;MEIEELKRMEREGRRAEAMRLLEQEVAVFPENADLWLIWGEMLYADGRMADALNKFNTVLRLEPEHNKAMNYVTMINNILGYYCKDMFNP
;
A
#
# COMPACT_ATOMS: atom_id res chain seq x y z
N MET A 1 -14.76 -10.42 -4.36
CA MET A 1 -13.81 -11.48 -3.96
C MET A 1 -13.57 -11.43 -2.46
N GLU A 2 -13.14 -12.53 -1.85
CA GLU A 2 -12.71 -12.50 -0.45
C GLU A 2 -11.30 -11.92 -0.35
N ILE A 3 -11.14 -10.84 0.42
CA ILE A 3 -9.84 -10.27 0.82
C ILE A 3 -8.85 -11.34 1.32
N GLU A 4 -9.36 -12.42 1.88
CA GLU A 4 -8.57 -13.55 2.36
C GLU A 4 -7.84 -14.31 1.23
N GLU A 5 -8.36 -14.31 0.01
CA GLU A 5 -7.66 -14.87 -1.14
C GLU A 5 -6.39 -14.06 -1.47
N LEU A 6 -6.49 -12.73 -1.49
CA LEU A 6 -5.36 -11.85 -1.72
C LEU A 6 -4.27 -12.04 -0.66
N LYS A 7 -4.66 -12.11 0.62
CA LYS A 7 -3.73 -12.39 1.72
C LYS A 7 -3.12 -13.79 1.63
N ARG A 8 -3.85 -14.79 1.14
CA ARG A 8 -3.33 -16.13 0.90
C ARG A 8 -2.29 -16.11 -0.21
N MET A 9 -2.59 -15.48 -1.34
CA MET A 9 -1.66 -15.37 -2.47
C MET A 9 -0.37 -14.64 -2.06
N GLU A 10 -0.47 -13.66 -1.18
CA GLU A 10 0.68 -12.98 -0.59
C GLU A 10 1.60 -13.95 0.17
N ARG A 11 1.01 -14.76 1.07
CA ARG A 11 1.71 -15.78 1.86
C ARG A 11 2.33 -16.89 0.99
N GLU A 12 1.67 -17.21 -0.12
CA GLU A 12 2.16 -18.18 -1.12
C GLU A 12 3.27 -17.62 -2.03
N GLY A 13 3.65 -16.36 -1.89
CA GLY A 13 4.64 -15.71 -2.75
C GLY A 13 4.12 -15.37 -4.15
N ARG A 14 2.83 -15.57 -4.43
CA ARG A 14 2.15 -15.25 -5.70
C ARG A 14 1.80 -13.75 -5.79
N ARG A 15 2.73 -12.90 -5.37
CA ARG A 15 2.53 -11.46 -5.20
C ARG A 15 2.18 -10.76 -6.52
N ALA A 16 2.81 -11.14 -7.62
CA ALA A 16 2.55 -10.54 -8.93
C ALA A 16 1.11 -10.81 -9.43
N GLU A 17 0.58 -12.00 -9.15
CA GLU A 17 -0.79 -12.35 -9.52
C GLU A 17 -1.80 -11.61 -8.64
N ALA A 18 -1.54 -11.54 -7.33
CA ALA A 18 -2.35 -10.78 -6.39
C ALA A 18 -2.42 -9.29 -6.76
N MET A 19 -1.31 -8.72 -7.24
CA MET A 19 -1.25 -7.32 -7.68
C MET A 19 -2.09 -7.05 -8.92
N ARG A 20 -2.09 -7.95 -9.92
CA ARG A 20 -2.99 -7.84 -11.09
C ARG A 20 -4.46 -7.97 -10.69
N LEU A 21 -4.72 -8.85 -9.73
CA LEU A 21 -6.05 -9.09 -9.23
C LEU A 21 -6.58 -7.87 -8.46
N LEU A 22 -5.74 -7.27 -7.61
CA LEU A 22 -6.03 -6.00 -6.95
C LEU A 22 -6.36 -4.88 -7.95
N GLU A 23 -5.58 -4.77 -9.03
CA GLU A 23 -5.83 -3.77 -10.08
C GLU A 23 -7.23 -3.93 -10.70
N GLN A 24 -7.66 -5.17 -10.96
CA GLN A 24 -9.00 -5.45 -11.46
C GLN A 24 -10.08 -5.14 -10.42
N GLU A 25 -9.89 -5.54 -9.16
CA GLU A 25 -10.89 -5.36 -8.12
C GLU A 25 -11.08 -3.89 -7.76
N VAL A 26 -10.02 -3.08 -7.66
CA VAL A 26 -10.19 -1.65 -7.39
C VAL A 26 -10.84 -0.89 -8.55
N ALA A 27 -10.77 -1.42 -9.77
CA ALA A 27 -11.47 -0.83 -10.91
C ALA A 27 -12.98 -1.06 -10.80
N VAL A 28 -13.41 -2.16 -10.18
CA VAL A 28 -14.82 -2.49 -9.91
C VAL A 28 -15.30 -1.84 -8.61
N PHE A 29 -14.46 -1.82 -7.58
CA PHE A 29 -14.77 -1.34 -6.23
C PHE A 29 -13.79 -0.24 -5.78
N PRO A 30 -13.79 0.93 -6.44
CA PRO A 30 -12.81 1.99 -6.17
C PRO A 30 -12.95 2.63 -4.79
N GLU A 31 -14.08 2.45 -4.11
CA GLU A 31 -14.35 2.99 -2.77
C GLU A 31 -14.05 1.98 -1.65
N ASN A 32 -13.62 0.76 -1.98
CA ASN A 32 -13.26 -0.23 -0.98
C ASN A 32 -11.84 0.04 -0.44
N ALA A 33 -11.77 0.69 0.72
CA ALA A 33 -10.51 1.06 1.37
C ALA A 33 -9.61 -0.14 1.69
N ASP A 34 -10.17 -1.31 2.02
CA ASP A 34 -9.39 -2.51 2.32
C ASP A 34 -8.57 -3.00 1.12
N LEU A 35 -9.11 -2.91 -0.10
CA LEU A 35 -8.37 -3.28 -1.31
C LEU A 35 -7.16 -2.37 -1.52
N TRP A 36 -7.34 -1.07 -1.33
CA TRP A 36 -6.24 -0.10 -1.41
C TRP A 36 -5.21 -0.32 -0.31
N LEU A 37 -5.64 -0.68 0.90
CA LEU A 37 -4.76 -0.98 2.03
C LEU A 37 -3.90 -2.20 1.73
N ILE A 38 -4.49 -3.31 1.30
CA ILE A 38 -3.77 -4.54 0.95
C ILE A 38 -2.78 -4.28 -0.19
N TRP A 39 -3.18 -3.48 -1.19
CA TRP A 39 -2.28 -3.11 -2.28
C TRP A 39 -1.09 -2.29 -1.76
N GLY A 40 -1.33 -1.31 -0.89
CA GLY A 40 -0.27 -0.55 -0.24
C GLY A 40 0.70 -1.43 0.55
N GLU A 41 0.18 -2.38 1.33
CA GLU A 41 0.99 -3.35 2.09
C GLU A 41 1.83 -4.23 1.17
N MET A 42 1.23 -4.67 0.05
CA MET A 42 1.93 -5.47 -0.93
C MET A 42 3.12 -4.72 -1.55
N LEU A 43 2.91 -3.47 -1.96
CA LEU A 43 3.93 -2.59 -2.51
C LEU A 43 5.01 -2.22 -1.50
N TYR A 44 4.62 -1.98 -0.24
CA TYR A 44 5.55 -1.64 0.83
C TYR A 44 6.55 -2.76 1.07
N ALA A 45 6.09 -4.01 1.16
CA ALA A 45 6.99 -5.15 1.33
C ALA A 45 7.81 -5.50 0.08
N ASP A 46 7.43 -5.00 -1.10
CA ASP A 46 8.24 -5.05 -2.32
C ASP A 46 9.28 -3.90 -2.39
N GLY A 47 9.37 -3.07 -1.35
CA GLY A 47 10.28 -1.92 -1.30
C GLY A 47 9.83 -0.73 -2.15
N ARG A 48 8.66 -0.82 -2.80
CA ARG A 48 8.09 0.24 -3.66
C ARG A 48 7.37 1.30 -2.82
N MET A 49 8.12 1.97 -1.95
CA MET A 49 7.58 2.88 -0.92
C MET A 49 6.78 4.04 -1.49
N ALA A 50 7.21 4.64 -2.62
CA ALA A 50 6.48 5.73 -3.26
C ALA A 50 5.11 5.28 -3.79
N ASP A 51 5.04 4.11 -4.40
CA ASP A 51 3.78 3.54 -4.89
C ASP A 51 2.87 3.15 -3.73
N ALA A 52 3.43 2.55 -2.67
CA ALA A 52 2.70 2.20 -1.46
C ALA A 52 2.08 3.45 -0.80
N LEU A 53 2.84 4.54 -0.71
CA LEU A 53 2.38 5.82 -0.17
C LEU A 53 1.14 6.34 -0.92
N ASN A 54 1.12 6.23 -2.25
CA ASN A 54 -0.04 6.62 -3.06
C ASN A 54 -1.29 5.79 -2.73
N LYS A 55 -1.13 4.47 -2.49
CA LYS A 55 -2.24 3.61 -2.10
C LYS A 55 -2.74 3.92 -0.69
N PHE A 56 -1.85 4.12 0.29
CA PHE A 56 -2.25 4.49 1.64
C PHE A 56 -2.91 5.88 1.71
N ASN A 57 -2.46 6.85 0.92
CA ASN A 57 -3.15 8.13 0.78
C ASN A 57 -4.55 7.98 0.18
N THR A 58 -4.76 6.98 -0.70
CA THR A 58 -6.09 6.66 -1.21
C THR A 58 -6.98 6.09 -0.11
N VAL A 59 -6.45 5.21 0.75
CA VAL A 59 -7.16 4.73 1.95
C VAL A 59 -7.57 5.91 2.83
N LEU A 60 -6.66 6.83 3.16
CA LEU A 60 -6.96 7.99 4.00
C LEU A 60 -7.93 8.99 3.36
N ARG A 61 -8.03 9.02 2.03
CA ARG A 61 -9.04 9.82 1.33
C ARG A 61 -10.44 9.22 1.48
N LEU A 62 -10.55 7.90 1.51
CA LEU A 62 -11.82 7.17 1.70
C LEU A 62 -12.20 7.11 3.18
N GLU A 63 -11.21 6.88 4.05
CA GLU A 63 -11.34 6.70 5.49
C GLU A 63 -10.27 7.54 6.23
N PRO A 64 -10.55 8.82 6.51
CA PRO A 64 -9.57 9.74 7.11
C PRO A 64 -9.02 9.30 8.47
N GLU A 65 -9.79 8.51 9.22
CA GLU A 65 -9.42 8.01 10.54
C GLU A 65 -8.82 6.59 10.51
N HIS A 66 -8.41 6.09 9.33
CA HIS A 66 -7.84 4.76 9.18
C HIS A 66 -6.43 4.67 9.78
N ASN A 67 -6.36 4.29 11.07
CA ASN A 67 -5.13 4.23 11.87
C ASN A 67 -3.96 3.48 11.20
N LYS A 68 -4.22 2.32 10.59
CA LYS A 68 -3.16 1.52 9.95
C LYS A 68 -2.51 2.25 8.77
N ALA A 69 -3.30 2.84 7.87
CA ALA A 69 -2.81 3.62 6.74
C ALA A 69 -2.03 4.86 7.21
N MET A 70 -2.52 5.56 8.25
CA MET A 70 -1.81 6.70 8.85
C MET A 70 -0.42 6.31 9.37
N ASN A 71 -0.30 5.15 10.02
CA ASN A 71 0.98 4.63 10.48
C ASN A 71 1.93 4.36 9.32
N TYR A 72 1.45 3.71 8.24
CA TYR A 72 2.29 3.47 7.06
C TYR A 72 2.75 4.77 6.39
N VAL A 73 1.85 5.74 6.20
CA VAL A 73 2.20 7.05 5.63
C VAL A 73 3.26 7.74 6.47
N THR A 74 3.10 7.75 7.80
CA THR A 74 4.08 8.34 8.73
C THR A 74 5.43 7.64 8.62
N MET A 75 5.45 6.30 8.64
CA MET A 75 6.68 5.53 8.50
C MET A 75 7.39 5.79 7.18
N ILE A 76 6.67 5.73 6.06
CA ILE A 76 7.23 5.95 4.72
C ILE A 76 7.79 7.37 4.59
N ASN A 77 7.04 8.39 5.03
CA ASN A 77 7.50 9.77 4.95
C ASN A 77 8.74 10.03 5.82
N ASN A 78 8.83 9.39 6.99
CA ASN A 78 10.04 9.43 7.80
C ASN A 78 11.22 8.83 7.04
N ILE A 79 11.06 7.61 6.51
CA ILE A 79 12.11 6.90 5.77
C ILE A 79 12.58 7.73 4.56
N LEU A 80 11.67 8.19 3.71
CA LEU A 80 12.00 9.01 2.54
C LEU A 80 12.62 10.36 2.95
N GLY A 81 12.12 10.96 4.03
CA GLY A 81 12.67 12.20 4.58
C GLY A 81 14.11 12.06 5.09
N TYR A 82 14.47 10.91 5.68
CA TYR A 82 15.86 10.60 6.05
C TYR A 82 16.73 10.41 4.81
N TYR A 83 16.33 9.53 3.88
CA TYR A 83 17.11 9.27 2.67
C TYR A 83 17.36 10.53 1.83
N CYS A 84 16.36 11.40 1.67
CA CYS A 84 16.55 12.65 0.95
C CYS A 84 17.53 13.59 1.67
N LYS A 85 17.48 13.70 3.00
CA LYS A 85 18.44 14.53 3.76
C LYS A 85 19.86 14.03 3.64
N ASP A 86 20.07 12.71 3.69
CA ASP A 86 21.39 12.09 3.58
C ASP A 86 22.00 12.28 2.17
N MET A 87 21.18 12.32 1.12
CA MET A 87 21.65 12.63 -0.24
C MET A 87 22.11 14.09 -0.42
N PHE A 88 21.64 15.01 0.44
CA PHE A 88 22.03 16.43 0.43
C PHE A 88 23.09 16.80 1.47
N ASN A 89 23.65 15.82 2.18
CA ASN A 89 24.74 16.03 3.14
C ASN A 89 26.06 15.39 2.62
N PRO A 90 26.70 15.99 1.60
CA PRO A 90 28.03 15.58 1.12
C PRO A 90 29.14 15.87 2.13
#